data_AF-A0A519VIC0-F1
#
_entry.id   AF-A0A519VIC0-F1
#
_cell.length_a   1.000
_cell.length_b   1.000
_cell.length_c   1.000
_cell.angle_alpha   90.00
_cell.angle_beta   90.00
_cell.angle_gamma   90.00
#
_symmetry.space_group_name_H-M   'P 1'
#
loop_
_entity.id
_entity.type
_entity.pdbx_description
1 polymer ?
#
loop_
_entity_poly.entity_id
_entity_poly.type
_entity_poly.pdbx_seq_one_letter_code
_entity_poly.pdbx_strand_id
1 'polypeptide(L)'
;MKRLGLFYIFTILTITSFAQVTIKLQAQNVLRKQVLAEAEWAMKQSPITVTAESSPLSTGGKHDFFSQADYFWPNPANPSGPYINRDGETNPANFIAHRKAMIRFSTIIGALASAYQLTSDEKYVKQAMVHLEAWFVNPETLMNPNLSFSQAVIGSSTGRSWGIIDTIHLMEVAQGIIAMEKSKSLNKSNLSKIKKWFNEYILWLNTSKNGVAEKTSKNNHSACWVMQVASFAKLVKDEKMLDSLRWMYKNVQLPNQMATDGSFPLELARTKPYGYSIFNLDAFTMICQILSTPKDNLWKFETGDGKSIHKGISYLYPFVADKSKWTLKQDVMFWNNWPVAQPFLIFGAIRFNNYDWYTTWKKLDLKPTNEEVIRNLPIRHPLIWM
;
A
#
# COMPACT_ATOMS: atom_id res chain seq x y z
N MET A 1 -63.43 -51.76 26.23
CA MET A 1 -63.18 -50.76 25.17
C MET A 1 -62.14 -49.76 25.67
N LYS A 2 -60.91 -49.85 25.15
CA LYS A 2 -59.74 -49.07 25.60
C LYS A 2 -59.78 -47.65 25.00
N ARG A 3 -59.61 -46.61 25.82
CA ARG A 3 -59.35 -45.23 25.38
C ARG A 3 -57.86 -45.08 25.09
N LEU A 4 -57.49 -44.81 23.83
CA LEU A 4 -56.16 -44.33 23.46
C LEU A 4 -56.15 -42.80 23.55
N GLY A 5 -55.36 -42.24 24.45
CA GLY A 5 -54.97 -40.83 24.44
C GLY A 5 -53.70 -40.67 23.62
N LEU A 6 -53.77 -39.93 22.51
CA LEU A 6 -52.60 -39.51 21.74
C LEU A 6 -52.00 -38.26 22.41
N PHE A 7 -50.84 -38.41 23.04
CA PHE A 7 -49.99 -37.27 23.44
C PHE A 7 -49.15 -36.87 22.23
N TYR A 8 -49.41 -35.68 21.66
CA TYR A 8 -48.50 -35.03 20.72
C TYR A 8 -47.41 -34.32 21.53
N ILE A 9 -46.19 -34.86 21.51
CA ILE A 9 -45.00 -34.19 22.01
C ILE A 9 -44.47 -33.30 20.87
N PHE A 10 -44.64 -31.99 21.01
CA PHE A 10 -44.00 -30.99 20.15
C PHE A 10 -42.56 -30.79 20.63
N THR A 11 -41.60 -31.40 19.95
CA THR A 11 -40.17 -31.16 20.18
C THR A 11 -39.75 -29.91 19.41
N ILE A 12 -39.62 -28.77 20.09
CA ILE A 12 -39.05 -27.55 19.51
C ILE A 12 -37.52 -27.73 19.47
N LEU A 13 -36.99 -28.06 18.29
CA LEU A 13 -35.56 -27.98 18.01
C LEU A 13 -35.18 -26.51 17.79
N THR A 14 -34.67 -25.85 18.82
CA THR A 14 -33.97 -24.57 18.69
C THR A 14 -32.62 -24.80 18.04
N ILE A 15 -32.56 -24.75 16.71
CA ILE A 15 -31.29 -24.64 15.98
C ILE A 15 -30.78 -23.22 16.18
N THR A 16 -30.02 -22.98 17.24
CA THR A 16 -29.19 -21.77 17.36
C THR A 16 -28.03 -21.91 16.37
N SER A 17 -28.28 -21.51 15.12
CA SER A 17 -27.25 -21.25 14.12
C SER A 17 -26.43 -20.05 14.62
N PHE A 18 -25.34 -20.30 15.36
CA PHE A 18 -24.30 -19.29 15.52
C PHE A 18 -23.67 -19.06 14.15
N ALA A 19 -24.10 -18.01 13.45
CA ALA A 19 -23.47 -17.61 12.21
C ALA A 19 -21.98 -17.33 12.52
N GLN A 20 -21.09 -18.15 11.94
CA GLN A 20 -19.66 -17.96 12.13
C GLN A 20 -19.28 -16.58 11.59
N VAL A 21 -18.79 -15.71 12.48
CA VAL A 21 -18.34 -14.37 12.11
C VAL A 21 -17.14 -14.49 11.20
N THR A 22 -17.24 -13.97 9.97
CA THR A 22 -16.15 -14.02 8.98
C THR A 22 -14.90 -13.27 9.48
N ILE A 23 -13.71 -13.70 9.05
CA ILE A 23 -12.43 -13.03 9.38
C ILE A 23 -12.50 -11.52 9.07
N LYS A 24 -13.16 -11.14 7.97
CA LYS A 24 -13.39 -9.74 7.59
C LYS A 24 -14.13 -8.95 8.70
N LEU A 25 -15.23 -9.49 9.22
CA LEU A 25 -15.99 -8.81 10.28
C LEU A 25 -15.19 -8.76 11.60
N GLN A 26 -14.42 -9.81 11.91
CA GLN A 26 -13.55 -9.81 13.08
C GLN A 26 -12.44 -8.75 12.97
N ALA A 27 -11.82 -8.62 11.80
CA ALA A 27 -10.81 -7.59 11.53
C ALA A 27 -11.38 -6.17 11.62
N GLN A 28 -12.58 -5.94 11.07
CA GLN A 28 -13.29 -4.68 11.21
C GLN A 28 -13.52 -4.32 12.69
N ASN A 29 -13.92 -5.30 13.53
CA ASN A 29 -14.12 -5.08 14.95
C ASN A 29 -12.82 -4.74 15.69
N VAL A 30 -11.70 -5.39 15.34
CA VAL A 30 -10.37 -5.07 15.88
C VAL A 30 -9.96 -3.63 15.55
N LEU A 31 -10.21 -3.19 14.31
CA LEU A 31 -9.77 -1.88 13.83
C LEU A 31 -10.68 -0.73 14.26
N ARG A 32 -11.94 -1.00 14.61
CA ARG A 32 -12.98 0.03 14.80
C ARG A 32 -12.55 1.16 15.74
N LYS A 33 -12.01 0.84 16.91
CA LYS A 33 -11.58 1.85 17.90
C LYS A 33 -10.44 2.71 17.36
N GLN A 34 -9.45 2.09 16.73
CA GLN A 34 -8.30 2.79 16.15
C GLN A 34 -8.73 3.72 15.02
N VAL A 35 -9.54 3.23 14.08
CA VAL A 35 -10.04 4.02 12.94
C VAL A 35 -10.78 5.27 13.40
N LEU A 36 -11.66 5.16 14.41
CA LEU A 36 -12.40 6.31 14.91
C LEU A 36 -11.49 7.35 15.58
N ALA A 37 -10.48 6.91 16.34
CA ALA A 37 -9.50 7.82 16.94
C ALA A 37 -8.61 8.51 15.87
N GLU A 38 -8.19 7.78 14.83
CA GLU A 38 -7.44 8.35 13.71
C GLU A 38 -8.28 9.36 12.92
N ALA A 39 -9.57 9.07 12.74
CA ALA A 39 -10.47 10.00 12.08
C ALA A 39 -10.72 11.27 12.91
N GLU A 40 -10.83 11.17 14.25
CA GLU A 40 -10.90 12.35 15.12
C GLU A 40 -9.65 13.24 15.01
N TRP A 41 -8.47 12.63 14.89
CA TRP A 41 -7.23 13.36 14.60
C TRP A 41 -7.28 13.99 13.21
N ALA A 42 -7.68 13.24 12.18
CA ALA A 42 -7.75 13.68 10.79
C ALA A 42 -8.73 14.85 10.58
N MET A 43 -9.84 14.87 11.32
CA MET A 43 -10.83 15.95 11.33
C MET A 43 -10.26 17.30 11.81
N LYS A 44 -9.15 17.29 12.56
CA LYS A 44 -8.49 18.50 13.08
C LYS A 44 -7.32 18.97 12.21
N GLN A 45 -7.02 18.24 11.12
CA GLN A 45 -5.84 18.52 10.29
C GLN A 45 -6.14 19.54 9.20
N SER A 46 -5.23 20.50 9.02
CA SER A 46 -5.15 21.35 7.83
C SER A 46 -4.36 20.66 6.70
N PRO A 47 -4.65 20.98 5.42
CA PRO A 47 -3.88 20.48 4.28
C PRO A 47 -2.42 20.93 4.33
N ILE A 48 -1.53 20.03 3.94
CA ILE A 48 -0.10 20.28 3.70
C ILE A 48 0.24 19.53 2.42
N THR A 49 0.80 20.23 1.44
CA THR A 49 1.15 19.67 0.13
C THR A 49 2.63 19.92 -0.20
N VAL A 50 3.07 19.54 -1.39
CA VAL A 50 4.45 19.73 -1.86
C VAL A 50 4.88 21.20 -1.92
N THR A 51 3.95 22.16 -1.92
CA THR A 51 4.28 23.58 -1.98
C THR A 51 4.59 24.20 -0.61
N ALA A 52 4.38 23.45 0.47
CA ALA A 52 4.57 23.94 1.84
C ALA A 52 6.05 24.06 2.25
N GLU A 53 6.92 23.26 1.63
CA GLU A 53 8.35 23.21 1.90
C GLU A 53 9.10 23.16 0.57
N SER A 54 10.37 23.55 0.57
CA SER A 54 11.23 23.40 -0.62
C SER A 54 12.64 23.05 -0.21
N SER A 55 13.40 22.47 -1.14
CA SER A 55 14.81 22.19 -0.95
C SER A 55 15.64 23.01 -1.93
N PRO A 56 16.73 23.68 -1.49
CA PRO A 56 17.66 24.33 -2.41
C PRO A 56 18.40 23.32 -3.31
N LEU A 57 18.31 22.02 -3.01
CA LEU A 57 18.88 20.94 -3.82
C LEU A 57 17.94 20.48 -4.93
N SER A 58 16.68 20.93 -4.94
CA SER A 58 15.72 20.62 -5.99
C SER A 58 15.96 21.49 -7.22
N THR A 59 15.96 20.88 -8.39
CA THR A 59 15.93 21.60 -9.67
C THR A 59 14.50 21.74 -10.24
N GLY A 60 13.48 21.26 -9.51
CA GLY A 60 12.08 21.37 -9.88
C GLY A 60 11.43 22.67 -9.41
N GLY A 61 10.23 22.96 -9.90
CA GLY A 61 9.43 24.10 -9.47
C GLY A 61 8.68 23.85 -8.17
N LYS A 62 7.99 24.88 -7.66
CA LYS A 62 7.18 24.86 -6.42
C LYS A 62 6.21 23.67 -6.33
N HIS A 63 5.65 23.25 -7.47
CA HIS A 63 4.65 22.19 -7.56
C HIS A 63 5.23 20.79 -7.79
N ASP A 64 6.55 20.67 -7.93
CA ASP A 64 7.20 19.39 -8.21
C ASP A 64 7.60 18.67 -6.92
N PHE A 65 7.34 17.37 -6.88
CA PHE A 65 7.78 16.54 -5.77
C PHE A 65 9.29 16.30 -5.84
N PHE A 66 9.99 16.54 -4.72
CA PHE A 66 11.42 16.34 -4.58
C PHE A 66 11.74 15.41 -3.42
N SER A 67 12.69 14.51 -3.64
CA SER A 67 13.30 13.68 -2.60
C SER A 67 14.72 13.31 -3.01
N GLN A 68 15.52 12.86 -2.04
CA GLN A 68 16.87 12.36 -2.27
C GLN A 68 16.90 10.84 -2.17
N ALA A 69 17.82 10.20 -2.90
CA ALA A 69 18.02 8.77 -2.80
C ALA A 69 18.53 8.40 -1.39
N ASP A 70 17.80 7.52 -0.70
CA ASP A 70 18.00 7.30 0.74
C ASP A 70 19.41 6.84 1.10
N TYR A 71 20.00 5.99 0.27
CA TYR A 71 21.25 5.30 0.57
C TYR A 71 22.47 6.01 -0.01
N PHE A 72 22.35 7.28 -0.41
CA PHE A 72 23.46 8.04 -0.99
C PHE A 72 24.04 9.02 0.04
N TRP A 73 25.36 8.93 0.23
CA TRP A 73 26.12 9.64 1.25
C TRP A 73 27.24 10.49 0.65
N PRO A 74 27.67 11.58 1.29
CA PRO A 74 28.88 12.31 0.90
C PRO A 74 30.07 11.37 0.76
N ASN A 75 30.86 11.57 -0.30
CA ASN A 75 32.07 10.78 -0.54
C ASN A 75 33.25 11.40 0.24
N PRO A 76 33.75 10.75 1.31
CA PRO A 76 34.86 11.31 2.09
C PRO A 76 36.17 11.39 1.29
N ALA A 77 36.34 10.55 0.26
CA ALA A 77 37.51 10.55 -0.61
C ALA A 77 37.44 11.64 -1.69
N ASN A 78 36.25 12.16 -1.99
CA ASN A 78 36.07 13.28 -2.90
C ASN A 78 34.87 14.14 -2.46
N PRO A 79 35.07 15.07 -1.50
CA PRO A 79 33.98 15.84 -0.90
C PRO A 79 33.17 16.70 -1.89
N SER A 80 33.74 17.07 -3.03
CA SER A 80 33.04 17.80 -4.11
C SER A 80 32.46 16.88 -5.19
N GLY A 81 32.71 15.57 -5.09
CA GLY A 81 32.23 14.57 -6.05
C GLY A 81 30.80 14.09 -5.79
N PRO A 82 30.30 13.19 -6.66
CA PRO A 82 28.99 12.59 -6.48
C PRO A 82 28.87 11.81 -5.17
N TYR A 83 27.68 11.81 -4.59
CA TYR A 83 27.39 10.95 -3.44
C TYR A 83 27.53 9.47 -3.82
N ILE A 84 27.91 8.65 -2.84
CA ILE A 84 28.15 7.21 -3.01
C ILE A 84 27.07 6.37 -2.32
N ASN A 85 26.74 5.22 -2.90
CA ASN A 85 25.72 4.32 -2.39
C ASN A 85 26.22 3.49 -1.19
N ARG A 86 25.41 3.37 -0.14
CA ARG A 86 25.58 2.49 1.02
C ARG A 86 24.26 1.74 1.28
N ASP A 87 24.10 0.58 0.65
CA ASP A 87 22.81 -0.11 0.61
C ASP A 87 22.24 -0.43 2.00
N GLY A 88 21.01 0.03 2.26
CA GLY A 88 20.30 -0.19 3.51
C GLY A 88 20.58 0.83 4.61
N GLU A 89 21.57 1.73 4.43
CA GLU A 89 21.94 2.79 5.36
C GLU A 89 21.32 4.13 4.93
N THR A 90 20.20 4.51 5.54
CA THR A 90 19.50 5.76 5.21
C THR A 90 20.31 6.98 5.68
N ASN A 91 20.56 7.92 4.78
CA ASN A 91 21.19 9.21 5.09
C ASN A 91 20.19 10.13 5.83
N PRO A 92 20.43 10.47 7.12
CA PRO A 92 19.52 11.29 7.90
C PRO A 92 19.51 12.76 7.47
N ALA A 93 20.48 13.21 6.68
CA ALA A 93 20.57 14.59 6.17
C ALA A 93 19.71 14.83 4.92
N ASN A 94 19.03 13.80 4.41
CA ASN A 94 18.18 13.94 3.24
C ASN A 94 16.99 14.88 3.50
N PHE A 95 16.61 15.63 2.47
CA PHE A 95 15.33 16.30 2.45
C PHE A 95 14.18 15.28 2.39
N ILE A 96 13.32 15.31 3.42
CA ILE A 96 12.21 14.34 3.57
C ILE A 96 10.82 15.01 3.66
N ALA A 97 10.74 16.33 3.55
CA ALA A 97 9.50 17.06 3.82
C ALA A 97 8.34 16.67 2.89
N HIS A 98 8.59 16.55 1.58
CA HIS A 98 7.54 16.17 0.63
C HIS A 98 7.03 14.74 0.87
N ARG A 99 7.95 13.81 1.17
CA ARG A 99 7.58 12.44 1.55
C ARG A 99 6.73 12.43 2.83
N LYS A 100 7.11 13.20 3.85
CA LYS A 100 6.32 13.34 5.10
C LYS A 100 4.93 13.92 4.81
N ALA A 101 4.83 14.94 3.96
CA ALA A 101 3.55 15.51 3.55
C ALA A 101 2.67 14.46 2.86
N MET A 102 3.23 13.65 1.95
CA MET A 102 2.49 12.62 1.22
C MET A 102 2.02 11.47 2.12
N ILE A 103 2.88 10.98 3.02
CA ILE A 103 2.51 9.95 4.01
C ILE A 103 1.40 10.48 4.92
N ARG A 104 1.52 11.72 5.40
CA ARG A 104 0.49 12.37 6.23
C ARG A 104 -0.83 12.49 5.48
N PHE A 105 -0.80 12.96 4.23
CA PHE A 105 -1.97 13.07 3.37
C PHE A 105 -2.66 11.71 3.17
N SER A 106 -1.89 10.69 2.82
CA SER A 106 -2.34 9.29 2.71
C SER A 106 -3.01 8.79 4.00
N THR A 107 -2.40 9.09 5.16
CA THR A 107 -2.94 8.72 6.48
C THR A 107 -4.27 9.42 6.76
N ILE A 108 -4.38 10.71 6.48
CA ILE A 108 -5.61 11.49 6.67
C ILE A 108 -6.74 10.91 5.81
N ILE A 109 -6.50 10.68 4.52
CA ILE A 109 -7.53 10.17 3.61
C ILE A 109 -7.94 8.74 3.99
N GLY A 110 -6.98 7.88 4.32
CA GLY A 110 -7.25 6.51 4.77
C GLY A 110 -8.11 6.46 6.03
N ALA A 111 -7.81 7.30 7.03
CA ALA A 111 -8.56 7.39 8.28
C ALA A 111 -10.00 7.89 8.06
N LEU A 112 -10.16 8.99 7.31
CA LEU A 112 -11.47 9.58 7.01
C LEU A 112 -12.36 8.63 6.19
N ALA A 113 -11.78 8.00 5.16
CA ALA A 113 -12.50 7.04 4.33
C ALA A 113 -12.91 5.77 5.12
N SER A 114 -12.01 5.28 5.99
CA SER A 114 -12.31 4.15 6.87
C SER A 114 -13.44 4.47 7.84
N ALA A 115 -13.43 5.66 8.44
CA ALA A 115 -14.51 6.08 9.34
C ALA A 115 -15.83 6.27 8.60
N TYR A 116 -15.81 6.85 7.39
CA TYR A 116 -17.00 6.93 6.53
C TYR A 116 -17.57 5.53 6.22
N GLN A 117 -16.73 4.55 5.90
CA GLN A 117 -17.17 3.17 5.67
C GLN A 117 -17.82 2.54 6.93
N LEU A 118 -17.38 2.91 8.13
CA LEU A 118 -17.94 2.39 9.39
C LEU A 118 -19.23 3.08 9.85
N THR A 119 -19.42 4.36 9.52
CA THR A 119 -20.49 5.19 10.11
C THR A 119 -21.43 5.80 9.09
N SER A 120 -21.03 5.85 7.82
CA SER A 120 -21.69 6.61 6.74
C SER A 120 -21.82 8.11 7.02
N ASP A 121 -21.04 8.65 7.96
CA ASP A 121 -21.11 10.08 8.34
C ASP A 121 -20.40 10.96 7.31
N GLU A 122 -21.20 11.78 6.64
CA GLU A 122 -20.81 12.68 5.57
C GLU A 122 -19.75 13.73 5.98
N LYS A 123 -19.58 14.01 7.28
CA LYS A 123 -18.54 14.95 7.75
C LYS A 123 -17.12 14.52 7.35
N TYR A 124 -16.87 13.20 7.32
CA TYR A 124 -15.57 12.67 6.96
C TYR A 124 -15.24 12.91 5.49
N VAL A 125 -16.24 12.81 4.61
CA VAL A 125 -16.08 13.07 3.17
C VAL A 125 -15.86 14.56 2.91
N LYS A 126 -16.62 15.44 3.58
CA LYS A 126 -16.42 16.89 3.50
C LYS A 126 -14.99 17.28 3.88
N GLN A 127 -14.48 16.72 4.99
CA GLN A 127 -13.11 16.97 5.41
C GLN A 127 -12.09 16.39 4.41
N ALA A 128 -12.31 15.17 3.91
CA ALA A 128 -11.41 14.56 2.93
C ALA A 128 -11.27 15.42 1.67
N MET A 129 -12.37 16.01 1.19
CA MET A 129 -12.35 16.90 0.02
C MET A 129 -11.46 18.13 0.21
N VAL A 130 -11.35 18.69 1.42
CA VAL A 130 -10.44 19.81 1.71
C VAL A 130 -8.98 19.44 1.40
N HIS A 131 -8.56 18.23 1.79
CA HIS A 131 -7.20 17.74 1.55
C HIS A 131 -6.99 17.33 0.09
N LEU A 132 -7.97 16.66 -0.52
CA LEU A 132 -7.93 16.24 -1.93
C LEU A 132 -7.84 17.45 -2.88
N GLU A 133 -8.63 18.49 -2.61
CA GLU A 133 -8.62 19.71 -3.43
C GLU A 133 -7.31 20.46 -3.32
N ALA A 134 -6.73 20.56 -2.11
CA ALA A 134 -5.42 21.17 -1.93
C ALA A 134 -4.33 20.44 -2.71
N TRP A 135 -4.31 19.10 -2.68
CA TRP A 135 -3.25 18.30 -3.30
C TRP A 135 -3.35 18.23 -4.82
N PHE A 136 -4.55 18.19 -5.39
CA PHE A 136 -4.74 17.87 -6.82
C PHE A 136 -5.35 18.99 -7.66
N VAL A 137 -6.01 19.98 -7.05
CA VAL A 137 -6.87 20.91 -7.78
C VAL A 137 -6.47 22.37 -7.59
N ASN A 138 -6.21 22.78 -6.36
CA ASN A 138 -5.93 24.18 -6.06
C ASN A 138 -4.59 24.61 -6.71
N PRO A 139 -4.59 25.61 -7.61
CA PRO A 139 -3.40 26.02 -8.34
C PRO A 139 -2.27 26.53 -7.45
N GLU A 140 -2.56 26.99 -6.22
CA GLU A 140 -1.53 27.47 -5.30
C GLU A 140 -0.78 26.34 -4.57
N THR A 141 -1.38 25.15 -4.51
CA THR A 141 -0.94 24.05 -3.65
C THR A 141 -0.80 22.71 -4.33
N LEU A 142 -1.27 22.54 -5.56
CA LEU A 142 -1.28 21.24 -6.21
C LEU A 142 0.13 20.64 -6.35
N MET A 143 0.22 19.32 -6.38
CA MET A 143 1.40 18.62 -6.85
C MET A 143 1.26 18.36 -8.35
N ASN A 144 2.32 18.53 -9.14
CA ASN A 144 2.30 18.14 -10.56
C ASN A 144 2.21 16.60 -10.70
N PRO A 145 1.52 16.06 -11.72
CA PRO A 145 1.35 14.61 -11.92
C PRO A 145 2.61 13.96 -12.50
N ASN A 146 3.76 14.13 -11.85
CA ASN A 146 5.02 13.52 -12.22
C ASN A 146 5.98 13.41 -11.02
N LEU A 147 7.05 12.61 -11.17
CA LEU A 147 8.11 12.43 -10.17
C LEU A 147 9.51 12.67 -10.78
N SER A 148 9.63 13.69 -11.64
CA SER A 148 10.86 13.95 -12.40
C SER A 148 12.06 14.27 -11.50
N PHE A 149 11.82 14.76 -10.29
CA PHE A 149 12.85 15.18 -9.32
C PHE A 149 12.91 14.30 -8.07
N SER A 150 12.39 13.08 -8.16
CA SER A 150 12.38 12.12 -7.05
C SER A 150 13.67 11.31 -6.96
N GLN A 151 14.10 11.04 -5.73
CA GLN A 151 15.35 10.35 -5.40
C GLN A 151 16.57 10.85 -6.17
N ALA A 152 16.76 12.17 -6.18
CA ALA A 152 17.95 12.83 -6.68
C ALA A 152 19.22 12.30 -5.98
N VAL A 153 20.33 12.30 -6.71
CA VAL A 153 21.66 11.96 -6.18
C VAL A 153 22.56 13.17 -6.43
N ILE A 154 23.02 13.79 -5.34
CA ILE A 154 23.86 14.98 -5.39
C ILE A 154 25.12 14.71 -6.21
N GLY A 155 25.39 15.60 -7.17
CA GLY A 155 26.50 15.48 -8.12
C GLY A 155 26.31 14.44 -9.23
N SER A 156 25.13 13.80 -9.36
CA SER A 156 24.90 12.75 -10.37
C SER A 156 23.58 12.89 -11.14
N SER A 157 22.46 13.08 -10.45
CA SER A 157 21.14 13.04 -11.09
C SER A 157 20.14 13.91 -10.32
N THR A 158 19.31 14.65 -11.05
CA THR A 158 18.22 15.48 -10.51
C THR A 158 16.98 14.67 -10.13
N GLY A 159 16.88 13.42 -10.58
CA GLY A 159 15.81 12.49 -10.23
C GLY A 159 15.91 11.18 -11.03
N ARG A 160 15.40 10.08 -10.47
CA ARG A 160 15.64 8.72 -10.97
C ARG A 160 14.36 7.88 -10.99
N SER A 161 14.36 6.81 -11.78
CA SER A 161 13.24 5.85 -11.85
C SER A 161 12.85 5.31 -10.47
N TRP A 162 13.84 4.93 -9.66
CA TRP A 162 13.69 4.38 -8.31
C TRP A 162 12.87 5.28 -7.37
N GLY A 163 12.79 6.59 -7.65
CA GLY A 163 11.98 7.52 -6.88
C GLY A 163 10.47 7.38 -7.09
N ILE A 164 10.03 6.64 -8.11
CA ILE A 164 8.62 6.31 -8.33
C ILE A 164 8.01 5.52 -7.18
N ILE A 165 8.83 4.84 -6.38
CA ILE A 165 8.38 4.19 -5.17
C ILE A 165 7.87 5.18 -4.10
N ASP A 166 8.25 6.46 -4.13
CA ASP A 166 7.83 7.44 -3.13
C ASP A 166 6.32 7.72 -3.16
N THR A 167 5.64 7.49 -4.31
CA THR A 167 4.19 7.73 -4.51
C THR A 167 3.30 6.53 -4.23
N ILE A 168 3.82 5.40 -3.77
CA ILE A 168 2.99 4.25 -3.37
C ILE A 168 1.95 4.64 -2.31
N HIS A 169 2.19 5.70 -1.53
CA HIS A 169 1.24 6.24 -0.55
C HIS A 169 -0.02 6.86 -1.16
N LEU A 170 0.03 7.30 -2.42
CA LEU A 170 -1.16 7.79 -3.12
C LEU A 170 -2.17 6.66 -3.40
N MET A 171 -1.80 5.39 -3.24
CA MET A 171 -2.73 4.28 -3.37
C MET A 171 -3.86 4.32 -2.33
N GLU A 172 -3.55 4.58 -1.06
CA GLU A 172 -4.58 4.74 -0.03
C GLU A 172 -5.46 5.96 -0.31
N VAL A 173 -4.89 7.01 -0.90
CA VAL A 173 -5.66 8.18 -1.34
C VAL A 173 -6.65 7.77 -2.43
N ALA A 174 -6.18 7.07 -3.47
CA ALA A 174 -7.02 6.60 -4.56
C ALA A 174 -8.12 5.64 -4.07
N GLN A 175 -7.77 4.68 -3.21
CA GLN A 175 -8.72 3.74 -2.63
C GLN A 175 -9.70 4.43 -1.68
N GLY A 176 -9.26 5.43 -0.91
CA GLY A 176 -10.12 6.24 -0.06
C GLY A 176 -11.16 7.02 -0.88
N ILE A 177 -10.75 7.61 -2.01
CA ILE A 177 -11.68 8.25 -2.96
C ILE A 177 -12.72 7.24 -3.45
N ILE A 178 -12.30 6.02 -3.83
CA ILE A 178 -13.24 4.95 -4.25
C ILE A 178 -14.23 4.63 -3.13
N ALA A 179 -13.76 4.46 -1.89
CA ALA A 179 -14.60 4.14 -0.74
C ALA A 179 -15.65 5.24 -0.45
N MET A 180 -15.33 6.49 -0.78
CA MET A 180 -16.20 7.65 -0.58
C MET A 180 -16.99 8.05 -1.85
N GLU A 181 -16.78 7.42 -3.01
CA GLU A 181 -17.26 7.95 -4.32
C GLU A 181 -18.79 8.08 -4.44
N LYS A 182 -19.54 7.36 -3.60
CA LYS A 182 -21.01 7.36 -3.56
C LYS A 182 -21.61 8.37 -2.59
N SER A 183 -20.78 9.08 -1.82
CA SER A 183 -21.21 10.10 -0.88
C SER A 183 -21.94 11.25 -1.58
N LYS A 184 -22.95 11.80 -0.90
CA LYS A 184 -23.70 12.97 -1.38
C LYS A 184 -22.92 14.28 -1.22
N SER A 185 -21.95 14.32 -0.31
CA SER A 185 -21.12 15.50 -0.04
C SER A 185 -19.95 15.66 -1.00
N LEU A 186 -19.76 14.72 -1.93
CA LEU A 186 -18.61 14.70 -2.81
C LEU A 186 -18.81 15.67 -3.99
N ASN A 187 -17.92 16.65 -4.11
CA ASN A 187 -17.95 17.61 -5.21
C ASN A 187 -17.57 16.93 -6.53
N LYS A 188 -18.56 16.68 -7.40
CA LYS A 188 -18.37 15.97 -8.68
C LYS A 188 -17.41 16.68 -9.64
N SER A 189 -17.40 18.02 -9.65
CA SER A 189 -16.50 18.80 -10.51
C SER A 189 -15.04 18.61 -10.08
N ASN A 190 -14.77 18.73 -8.78
CA ASN A 190 -13.43 18.52 -8.25
C ASN A 190 -13.00 17.05 -8.33
N LEU A 191 -13.91 16.09 -8.15
CA LEU A 191 -13.63 14.68 -8.39
C LEU A 191 -13.15 14.42 -9.81
N SER A 192 -13.79 15.04 -10.81
CA SER A 192 -13.37 14.92 -12.21
C SER A 192 -11.94 15.42 -12.41
N LYS A 193 -11.57 16.57 -11.82
CA LYS A 193 -10.21 17.11 -11.87
C LYS A 193 -9.19 16.21 -11.17
N ILE A 194 -9.55 15.64 -10.01
CA ILE A 194 -8.70 14.68 -9.30
C ILE A 194 -8.47 13.42 -10.15
N LYS A 195 -9.52 12.85 -10.76
CA LYS A 195 -9.40 11.70 -11.67
C LYS A 195 -8.57 12.04 -12.91
N LYS A 196 -8.69 13.26 -13.44
CA LYS A 196 -7.82 13.75 -14.52
C LYS A 196 -6.35 13.77 -14.11
N TRP A 197 -6.02 14.24 -12.91
CA TRP A 197 -4.65 14.20 -12.38
C TRP A 197 -4.09 12.78 -12.35
N PHE A 198 -4.87 11.80 -11.86
CA PHE A 198 -4.45 10.39 -11.85
C PHE A 198 -4.27 9.83 -13.27
N ASN A 199 -5.13 10.19 -14.23
CA ASN A 199 -4.94 9.80 -15.64
C ASN A 199 -3.63 10.37 -16.22
N GLU A 200 -3.35 11.65 -15.99
CA GLU A 200 -2.11 12.30 -16.42
C GLU A 200 -0.89 11.63 -15.78
N TYR A 201 -0.98 11.25 -14.51
CA TYR A 201 0.11 10.57 -13.82
C TYR A 201 0.32 9.13 -14.33
N ILE A 202 -0.74 8.37 -14.57
CA ILE A 202 -0.66 7.04 -15.21
C ILE A 202 0.02 7.15 -16.58
N LEU A 203 -0.34 8.16 -17.38
CA LEU A 203 0.28 8.42 -18.67
C LEU A 203 1.78 8.71 -18.52
N TRP A 204 2.16 9.58 -17.58
CA TRP A 204 3.56 9.88 -17.31
C TRP A 204 4.35 8.65 -16.84
N LEU A 205 3.76 7.81 -15.98
CA LEU A 205 4.36 6.56 -15.52
C LEU A 205 4.59 5.54 -16.65
N ASN A 206 3.78 5.59 -17.71
CA ASN A 206 3.89 4.67 -18.85
C ASN A 206 4.75 5.19 -20.00
N THR A 207 4.96 6.50 -20.11
CA THR A 207 5.62 7.11 -21.28
C THR A 207 6.91 7.85 -20.95
N SER A 208 7.11 8.29 -19.70
CA SER A 208 8.36 8.95 -19.31
C SER A 208 9.52 7.95 -19.20
N LYS A 209 10.75 8.45 -19.41
CA LYS A 209 11.98 7.66 -19.24
C LYS A 209 12.05 6.99 -17.86
N ASN A 210 11.78 7.74 -16.79
CA ASN A 210 11.83 7.23 -15.43
C ASN A 210 10.68 6.22 -15.17
N GLY A 211 9.47 6.51 -15.67
CA GLY A 211 8.32 5.61 -15.59
C GLY A 211 8.57 4.24 -16.21
N VAL A 212 9.07 4.22 -17.45
CA VAL A 212 9.38 2.99 -18.17
C VAL A 212 10.53 2.21 -17.51
N ALA A 213 11.56 2.91 -17.03
CA ALA A 213 12.68 2.26 -16.33
C ALA A 213 12.24 1.60 -15.02
N GLU A 214 11.34 2.22 -14.25
CA GLU A 214 10.80 1.61 -13.02
C GLU A 214 9.92 0.39 -13.33
N LYS A 215 9.00 0.54 -14.29
CA LYS A 215 8.10 -0.51 -14.77
C LYS A 215 8.85 -1.79 -15.15
N THR A 216 10.01 -1.64 -15.78
CA THR A 216 10.84 -2.73 -16.34
C THR A 216 11.95 -3.22 -15.39
N SER A 217 12.01 -2.69 -14.16
CA SER A 217 12.91 -3.22 -13.14
C SER A 217 12.58 -4.68 -12.78
N LYS A 218 13.52 -5.40 -12.19
CA LYS A 218 13.42 -6.86 -11.98
C LYS A 218 13.01 -7.25 -10.55
N ASN A 219 12.90 -6.30 -9.65
CA ASN A 219 12.69 -6.52 -8.21
C ASN A 219 11.41 -5.80 -7.74
N ASN A 220 11.30 -5.58 -6.43
CA ASN A 220 10.21 -4.87 -5.77
C ASN A 220 9.80 -3.54 -6.43
N HIS A 221 10.69 -2.82 -7.11
CA HIS A 221 10.33 -1.57 -7.78
C HIS A 221 9.28 -1.76 -8.89
N SER A 222 9.37 -2.84 -9.68
CA SER A 222 8.36 -3.15 -10.70
C SER A 222 7.06 -3.60 -10.05
N ALA A 223 7.13 -4.36 -8.95
CA ALA A 223 5.95 -4.74 -8.18
C ALA A 223 5.22 -3.50 -7.64
N CYS A 224 5.95 -2.55 -7.04
CA CYS A 224 5.40 -1.28 -6.57
C CYS A 224 4.84 -0.42 -7.70
N TRP A 225 5.48 -0.39 -8.87
CA TRP A 225 4.95 0.28 -10.06
C TRP A 225 3.60 -0.32 -10.47
N VAL A 226 3.50 -1.64 -10.61
CA VAL A 226 2.23 -2.30 -11.01
C VAL A 226 1.16 -2.09 -9.95
N MET A 227 1.52 -2.27 -8.68
CA MET A 227 0.62 -2.09 -7.55
C MET A 227 0.01 -0.68 -7.53
N GLN A 228 0.82 0.37 -7.68
CA GLN A 228 0.30 1.74 -7.66
C GLN A 228 -0.51 2.08 -8.91
N VAL A 229 -0.05 1.70 -10.11
CA VAL A 229 -0.79 1.96 -11.36
C VAL A 229 -2.12 1.21 -11.35
N ALA A 230 -2.19 -0.02 -10.82
CA ALA A 230 -3.44 -0.76 -10.65
C ALA A 230 -4.43 0.01 -9.77
N SER A 231 -3.96 0.57 -8.64
CA SER A 231 -4.79 1.37 -7.75
C SER A 231 -5.35 2.61 -8.44
N PHE A 232 -4.53 3.31 -9.23
CA PHE A 232 -4.94 4.54 -9.92
C PHE A 232 -5.87 4.22 -11.09
N ALA A 233 -5.56 3.20 -11.90
CA ALA A 233 -6.39 2.72 -13.00
C ALA A 233 -7.78 2.30 -12.52
N LYS A 234 -7.88 1.67 -11.34
CA LYS A 234 -9.16 1.33 -10.72
C LYS A 234 -9.99 2.57 -10.38
N LEU A 235 -9.38 3.63 -9.83
CA LEU A 235 -10.07 4.89 -9.52
C LEU A 235 -10.64 5.56 -10.78
N VAL A 236 -9.87 5.57 -11.86
CA VAL A 236 -10.26 6.20 -13.13
C VAL A 236 -11.08 5.28 -14.05
N LYS A 237 -11.26 4.01 -13.66
CA LYS A 237 -11.98 2.97 -14.41
C LYS A 237 -11.35 2.64 -15.77
N ASP A 238 -10.02 2.61 -15.82
CA ASP A 238 -9.26 2.22 -17.01
C ASP A 238 -9.08 0.69 -17.08
N GLU A 239 -10.11 0.01 -17.60
CA GLU A 239 -10.11 -1.46 -17.71
C GLU A 239 -9.00 -2.00 -18.62
N LYS A 240 -8.60 -1.24 -19.67
CA LYS A 240 -7.51 -1.67 -20.56
C LYS A 240 -6.18 -1.71 -19.81
N MET A 241 -5.91 -0.69 -19.00
CA MET A 241 -4.74 -0.70 -18.13
C MET A 241 -4.81 -1.87 -17.14
N LEU A 242 -5.95 -2.06 -16.46
CA LEU A 242 -6.12 -3.17 -15.49
C LEU A 242 -5.88 -4.55 -16.12
N ASP A 243 -6.38 -4.81 -17.32
CA ASP A 243 -6.15 -6.05 -18.06
C ASP A 243 -4.67 -6.24 -18.43
N SER A 244 -4.00 -5.17 -18.86
CA SER A 244 -2.56 -5.21 -19.15
C SER A 244 -1.72 -5.53 -17.91
N LEU A 245 -2.14 -5.06 -16.73
CA LEU A 245 -1.46 -5.32 -15.46
C LEU A 245 -1.72 -6.76 -14.97
N ARG A 246 -2.93 -7.31 -15.18
CA ARG A 246 -3.20 -8.74 -14.93
C ARG A 246 -2.31 -9.62 -15.80
N TRP A 247 -2.15 -9.26 -17.07
CA TRP A 247 -1.24 -9.96 -17.97
C TRP A 247 0.21 -9.86 -17.49
N MET A 248 0.66 -8.67 -17.11
CA MET A 248 2.02 -8.44 -16.61
C MET A 248 2.31 -9.24 -15.33
N TYR A 249 1.38 -9.29 -14.39
CA TYR A 249 1.51 -10.12 -13.19
C TYR A 249 1.74 -11.59 -13.53
N LYS A 250 0.89 -12.15 -14.40
CA LYS A 250 0.87 -13.57 -14.75
C LYS A 250 2.06 -14.01 -15.60
N ASN A 251 2.52 -13.15 -16.52
CA ASN A 251 3.49 -13.52 -17.55
C ASN A 251 4.89 -12.92 -17.35
N VAL A 252 5.01 -11.88 -16.51
CA VAL A 252 6.28 -11.17 -16.31
C VAL A 252 6.69 -11.15 -14.85
N GLN A 253 5.85 -10.65 -13.95
CA GLN A 253 6.30 -10.41 -12.57
C GLN A 253 6.40 -11.69 -11.75
N LEU A 254 5.29 -12.41 -11.56
CA LEU A 254 5.29 -13.60 -10.70
C LEU A 254 6.28 -14.68 -11.20
N PRO A 255 6.31 -15.05 -12.50
CA PRO A 255 7.21 -16.11 -12.97
C PRO A 255 8.69 -15.78 -12.82
N ASN A 256 9.07 -14.50 -12.97
CA ASN A 256 10.47 -14.07 -13.01
C ASN A 256 11.01 -13.55 -11.67
N GLN A 257 10.15 -13.15 -10.74
CA GLN A 257 10.60 -12.60 -9.44
C GLN A 257 10.51 -13.61 -8.29
N MET A 258 9.54 -14.54 -8.34
CA MET A 258 9.37 -15.56 -7.29
C MET A 258 10.13 -16.84 -7.67
N ALA A 259 10.81 -17.46 -6.71
CA ALA A 259 11.37 -18.80 -6.85
C ALA A 259 10.31 -19.89 -6.59
N THR A 260 10.58 -21.14 -6.97
CA THR A 260 9.61 -22.24 -6.84
C THR A 260 9.26 -22.60 -5.40
N ASP A 261 10.06 -22.18 -4.42
CA ASP A 261 9.78 -22.32 -2.98
C ASP A 261 8.87 -21.21 -2.42
N GLY A 262 8.57 -20.18 -3.21
CA GLY A 262 7.79 -19.01 -2.81
C GLY A 262 8.62 -17.80 -2.38
N SER A 263 9.93 -17.93 -2.28
CA SER A 263 10.82 -16.81 -1.94
C SER A 263 10.97 -15.81 -3.09
N PHE A 264 11.47 -14.61 -2.78
CA PHE A 264 11.86 -13.61 -3.78
C PHE A 264 13.39 -13.38 -3.73
N PRO A 265 14.18 -14.05 -4.59
CA PRO A 265 15.65 -14.09 -4.45
C PRO A 265 16.35 -12.74 -4.47
N LEU A 266 15.88 -11.79 -5.30
CA LEU A 266 16.48 -10.45 -5.37
C LEU A 266 16.30 -9.64 -4.08
N GLU A 267 15.27 -9.96 -3.30
CA GLU A 267 14.99 -9.31 -2.02
C GLU A 267 15.76 -9.96 -0.88
N LEU A 268 15.90 -11.30 -0.91
CA LEU A 268 16.74 -12.05 0.02
C LEU A 268 18.24 -11.71 -0.10
N ALA A 269 18.68 -11.23 -1.27
CA ALA A 269 20.07 -10.86 -1.51
C ALA A 269 20.45 -9.46 -0.95
N ARG A 270 19.50 -8.72 -0.38
CA ARG A 270 19.71 -7.34 0.10
C ARG A 270 20.31 -7.29 1.50
N THR A 271 20.77 -6.11 1.91
CA THR A 271 21.26 -5.85 3.29
C THR A 271 20.15 -5.81 4.34
N LYS A 272 18.89 -5.72 3.90
CA LYS A 272 17.68 -5.81 4.74
C LYS A 272 16.74 -6.92 4.23
N PRO A 273 17.19 -8.19 4.18
CA PRO A 273 16.48 -9.23 3.46
C PRO A 273 15.11 -9.55 4.06
N TYR A 274 14.91 -9.34 5.37
CA TYR A 274 13.63 -9.58 6.03
C TYR A 274 12.62 -8.48 5.68
N GLY A 275 12.99 -7.21 5.86
CA GLY A 275 12.17 -6.06 5.48
C GLY A 275 11.82 -6.04 3.99
N TYR A 276 12.77 -6.32 3.10
CA TYR A 276 12.50 -6.37 1.65
C TYR A 276 11.59 -7.54 1.26
N SER A 277 11.70 -8.69 1.92
CA SER A 277 10.80 -9.84 1.68
C SER A 277 9.36 -9.53 2.07
N ILE A 278 9.18 -8.91 3.23
CA ILE A 278 7.88 -8.41 3.71
C ILE A 278 7.30 -7.41 2.72
N PHE A 279 8.08 -6.37 2.39
CA PHE A 279 7.63 -5.26 1.57
C PHE A 279 7.20 -5.72 0.17
N ASN A 280 8.00 -6.58 -0.47
CA ASN A 280 7.66 -7.09 -1.79
C ASN A 280 6.45 -8.04 -1.75
N LEU A 281 6.34 -8.87 -0.71
CA LEU A 281 5.17 -9.76 -0.57
C LEU A 281 3.88 -8.96 -0.35
N ASP A 282 3.92 -7.87 0.42
CA ASP A 282 2.79 -6.95 0.54
C ASP A 282 2.43 -6.34 -0.83
N ALA A 283 3.42 -5.92 -1.61
CA ALA A 283 3.17 -5.40 -2.95
C ALA A 283 2.47 -6.44 -3.86
N PHE A 284 2.98 -7.67 -3.94
CA PHE A 284 2.38 -8.75 -4.70
C PHE A 284 0.97 -9.12 -4.21
N THR A 285 0.76 -9.14 -2.90
CA THR A 285 -0.57 -9.38 -2.30
C THR A 285 -1.56 -8.31 -2.74
N MET A 286 -1.15 -7.05 -2.70
CA MET A 286 -2.01 -5.94 -3.08
C MET A 286 -2.30 -5.92 -4.58
N ILE A 287 -1.36 -6.35 -5.43
CA ILE A 287 -1.64 -6.58 -6.86
C ILE A 287 -2.78 -7.60 -7.01
N CYS A 288 -2.72 -8.72 -6.29
CA CYS A 288 -3.81 -9.71 -6.31
C CYS A 288 -5.13 -9.12 -5.78
N GLN A 289 -5.09 -8.35 -4.70
CA GLN A 289 -6.26 -7.73 -4.09
C GLN A 289 -6.95 -6.72 -5.02
N ILE A 290 -6.18 -5.92 -5.76
CA ILE A 290 -6.69 -4.86 -6.63
C ILE A 290 -7.19 -5.45 -7.95
N LEU A 291 -6.40 -6.32 -8.57
CA LEU A 291 -6.63 -6.77 -9.95
C LEU A 291 -7.56 -7.98 -10.06
N SER A 292 -7.73 -8.79 -9.00
CA SER A 292 -8.59 -9.97 -9.10
C SER A 292 -10.05 -9.61 -9.36
N THR A 293 -10.68 -10.36 -10.28
CA THR A 293 -12.11 -10.33 -10.56
C THR A 293 -12.68 -11.75 -10.41
N PRO A 294 -14.02 -11.93 -10.42
CA PRO A 294 -14.61 -13.27 -10.48
C PRO A 294 -14.16 -14.09 -11.71
N LYS A 295 -13.83 -13.42 -12.83
CA LYS A 295 -13.43 -14.07 -14.09
C LYS A 295 -11.91 -14.29 -14.21
N ASP A 296 -11.10 -13.40 -13.65
CA ASP A 296 -9.64 -13.47 -13.67
C ASP A 296 -9.11 -13.24 -12.26
N ASN A 297 -8.87 -14.34 -11.56
CA ASN A 297 -8.66 -14.34 -10.12
C ASN A 297 -7.20 -14.66 -9.79
N LEU A 298 -6.39 -13.62 -9.57
CA LEU A 298 -4.96 -13.75 -9.33
C LEU A 298 -4.64 -14.45 -8.00
N TRP A 299 -5.56 -14.46 -7.04
CA TRP A 299 -5.40 -15.25 -5.81
C TRP A 299 -5.40 -16.76 -6.04
N LYS A 300 -6.00 -17.22 -7.14
CA LYS A 300 -6.03 -18.64 -7.55
C LYS A 300 -5.07 -18.93 -8.71
N PHE A 301 -4.34 -17.92 -9.19
CA PHE A 301 -3.38 -18.11 -10.27
C PHE A 301 -2.14 -18.83 -9.75
N GLU A 302 -1.68 -19.79 -10.54
CA GLU A 302 -0.45 -20.53 -10.30
C GLU A 302 0.26 -20.72 -11.65
N THR A 303 1.58 -20.54 -11.66
CA THR A 303 2.41 -20.84 -12.84
C THR A 303 2.56 -22.35 -13.04
N GLY A 304 2.99 -22.79 -14.21
CA GLY A 304 3.20 -24.22 -14.48
C GLY A 304 4.23 -24.90 -13.56
N ASP A 305 5.11 -24.13 -12.92
CA ASP A 305 6.11 -24.58 -11.93
C ASP A 305 5.71 -24.30 -10.47
N GLY A 306 4.44 -23.95 -10.20
CA GLY A 306 3.87 -23.90 -8.85
C GLY A 306 4.06 -22.60 -8.07
N LYS A 307 4.43 -21.50 -8.73
CA LYS A 307 4.53 -20.17 -8.09
C LYS A 307 3.15 -19.55 -8.00
N SER A 308 2.78 -19.10 -6.82
CA SER A 308 1.48 -18.47 -6.54
C SER A 308 1.60 -17.51 -5.35
N ILE A 309 0.67 -16.57 -5.22
CA ILE A 309 0.64 -15.69 -4.05
C ILE A 309 0.46 -16.47 -2.75
N HIS A 310 -0.30 -17.58 -2.78
CA HIS A 310 -0.43 -18.48 -1.64
C HIS A 310 0.92 -19.08 -1.24
N LYS A 311 1.75 -19.49 -2.22
CA LYS A 311 3.10 -19.99 -1.98
C LYS A 311 3.99 -18.91 -1.33
N GLY A 312 3.95 -17.68 -1.84
CA GLY A 312 4.71 -16.56 -1.27
C GLY A 312 4.33 -16.26 0.19
N ILE A 313 3.04 -16.23 0.50
CA ILE A 313 2.58 -16.05 1.89
C ILE A 313 3.00 -17.22 2.77
N SER A 314 2.84 -18.46 2.27
CA SER A 314 3.21 -19.67 3.01
C SER A 314 4.71 -19.75 3.28
N TYR A 315 5.55 -19.26 2.36
CA TYR A 315 7.00 -19.18 2.54
C TYR A 315 7.38 -18.22 3.66
N LEU A 316 6.83 -16.99 3.65
CA LEU A 316 7.25 -15.95 4.60
C LEU A 316 6.59 -16.07 5.98
N TYR A 317 5.37 -16.63 6.04
CA TYR A 317 4.56 -16.70 7.25
C TYR A 317 5.29 -17.28 8.49
N PRO A 318 6.03 -18.41 8.40
CA PRO A 318 6.72 -18.97 9.56
C PRO A 318 7.70 -18.01 10.23
N PHE A 319 8.38 -17.16 9.44
CA PHE A 319 9.33 -16.16 9.94
C PHE A 319 8.65 -14.93 10.53
N VAL A 320 7.44 -14.61 10.06
CA VAL A 320 6.63 -13.50 10.60
C VAL A 320 5.93 -13.91 11.90
N ALA A 321 5.46 -15.16 11.96
CA ALA A 321 4.88 -15.74 13.18
C ALA A 321 5.94 -15.96 14.27
N ASP A 322 7.16 -16.34 13.87
CA ASP A 322 8.29 -16.52 14.77
C ASP A 322 9.59 -16.08 14.09
N LYS A 323 10.01 -14.86 14.41
CA LYS A 323 11.19 -14.22 13.82
C LYS A 323 12.50 -14.90 14.18
N SER A 324 12.53 -15.70 15.26
CA SER A 324 13.74 -16.46 15.61
C SER A 324 14.09 -17.54 14.58
N LYS A 325 13.12 -17.92 13.73
CA LYS A 325 13.32 -18.90 12.65
C LYS A 325 14.01 -18.31 11.42
N TRP A 326 14.17 -16.99 11.32
CA TRP A 326 14.82 -16.35 10.18
C TRP A 326 16.29 -16.76 10.11
N THR A 327 16.72 -17.35 8.99
CA THR A 327 18.06 -17.95 8.85
C THR A 327 19.07 -17.07 8.14
N LEU A 328 18.63 -16.01 7.44
CA LEU A 328 19.52 -15.05 6.80
C LEU A 328 20.03 -14.00 7.79
N LYS A 329 20.97 -13.18 7.34
CA LYS A 329 21.48 -12.05 8.12
C LYS A 329 20.32 -11.15 8.56
N GLN A 330 20.44 -10.60 9.77
CA GLN A 330 19.54 -9.58 10.25
C GLN A 330 19.65 -8.33 9.38
N ASP A 331 18.55 -7.60 9.27
CA ASP A 331 18.52 -6.32 8.55
C ASP A 331 19.48 -5.32 9.21
N VAL A 332 20.34 -4.69 8.40
CA VAL A 332 21.34 -3.72 8.89
C VAL A 332 20.72 -2.51 9.60
N MET A 333 19.45 -2.21 9.31
CA MET A 333 18.64 -1.22 10.02
C MET A 333 17.22 -1.72 10.20
N PHE A 334 16.58 -1.27 11.28
CA PHE A 334 15.16 -1.50 11.58
C PHE A 334 14.76 -2.97 11.79
N TRP A 335 15.73 -3.88 11.98
CA TRP A 335 15.46 -5.29 12.30
C TRP A 335 14.39 -5.37 13.41
N ASN A 336 14.62 -4.76 14.56
CA ASN A 336 13.71 -4.84 15.72
C ASN A 336 12.33 -4.20 15.53
N ASN A 337 12.12 -3.43 14.45
CA ASN A 337 10.83 -2.81 14.16
C ASN A 337 9.92 -3.69 13.29
N TRP A 338 10.47 -4.75 12.68
CA TRP A 338 9.70 -5.73 11.91
C TRP A 338 9.44 -7.02 12.69
N PRO A 339 8.34 -7.74 12.42
CA PRO A 339 7.23 -7.37 11.52
C PRO A 339 6.17 -6.51 12.22
N VAL A 340 5.31 -5.88 11.43
CA VAL A 340 4.07 -5.21 11.89
C VAL A 340 2.86 -5.94 11.32
N ALA A 341 1.65 -5.46 11.55
CA ALA A 341 0.43 -6.09 11.07
C ALA A 341 0.27 -6.00 9.53
N GLN A 342 1.02 -6.85 8.81
CA GLN A 342 1.21 -6.74 7.37
C GLN A 342 -0.06 -7.02 6.54
N PRO A 343 -0.28 -6.29 5.43
CA PRO A 343 -1.32 -6.54 4.44
C PRO A 343 -1.44 -8.00 3.99
N PHE A 344 -0.32 -8.66 3.67
CA PHE A 344 -0.36 -10.04 3.18
C PHE A 344 -1.00 -11.01 4.17
N LEU A 345 -0.86 -10.78 5.48
CA LEU A 345 -1.48 -11.61 6.50
C LEU A 345 -2.99 -11.44 6.50
N ILE A 346 -3.50 -10.21 6.55
CA ILE A 346 -4.94 -9.97 6.69
C ILE A 346 -5.70 -10.29 5.41
N PHE A 347 -5.19 -9.87 4.24
CA PHE A 347 -5.85 -10.17 2.97
C PHE A 347 -5.71 -11.65 2.61
N GLY A 348 -4.56 -12.26 2.90
CA GLY A 348 -4.37 -13.70 2.80
C GLY A 348 -5.35 -14.46 3.70
N ALA A 349 -5.46 -14.08 4.98
CA ALA A 349 -6.36 -14.72 5.93
C ALA A 349 -7.81 -14.69 5.45
N ILE A 350 -8.30 -13.53 5.00
CA ILE A 350 -9.65 -13.37 4.44
C ILE A 350 -9.82 -14.24 3.20
N ARG A 351 -8.83 -14.23 2.29
CA ARG A 351 -8.97 -14.90 0.99
C ARG A 351 -8.93 -16.42 1.08
N PHE A 352 -8.06 -16.95 1.94
CA PHE A 352 -7.84 -18.38 2.11
C PHE A 352 -8.52 -18.96 3.34
N ASN A 353 -9.35 -18.16 4.03
CA ASN A 353 -10.02 -18.53 5.28
C ASN A 353 -9.03 -19.08 6.34
N ASN A 354 -7.85 -18.47 6.43
CA ASN A 354 -6.76 -18.93 7.30
C ASN A 354 -6.75 -18.14 8.62
N TYR A 355 -7.19 -18.80 9.70
CA TYR A 355 -7.29 -18.18 11.02
C TYR A 355 -5.94 -17.99 11.72
N ASP A 356 -4.90 -18.76 11.37
CA ASP A 356 -3.56 -18.58 11.95
C ASP A 356 -2.92 -17.28 11.46
N TRP A 357 -3.09 -16.98 10.16
CA TRP A 357 -2.65 -15.72 9.57
C TRP A 357 -3.40 -14.53 10.18
N TYR A 358 -4.72 -14.64 10.37
CA TYR A 358 -5.51 -13.61 11.06
C TYR A 358 -5.07 -13.41 12.51
N THR A 359 -4.87 -14.51 13.26
CA THR A 359 -4.46 -14.48 14.66
C THR A 359 -3.07 -13.85 14.81
N THR A 360 -2.17 -14.13 13.86
CA THR A 360 -0.83 -13.52 13.81
C THR A 360 -0.95 -12.03 13.53
N TRP A 361 -1.68 -11.63 12.49
CA TRP A 361 -1.92 -10.22 12.15
C TRP A 361 -2.46 -9.42 13.34
N LYS A 362 -3.45 -9.96 14.05
CA LYS A 362 -4.07 -9.31 15.22
C LYS A 362 -3.11 -9.09 16.39
N LYS A 363 -2.06 -9.91 16.52
CA LYS A 363 -1.06 -9.82 17.60
C LYS A 363 0.08 -8.85 17.28
N LEU A 364 0.32 -8.57 16.00
CA LEU A 364 1.37 -7.66 15.56
C LEU A 364 0.97 -6.20 15.75
N ASP A 365 1.95 -5.30 15.65
CA ASP A 365 1.72 -3.86 15.79
C ASP A 365 0.83 -3.34 14.64
N LEU A 366 -0.40 -2.94 14.99
CA LEU A 366 -1.40 -2.38 14.09
C LEU A 366 -1.23 -0.87 13.85
N LYS A 367 -0.35 -0.21 14.62
CA LYS A 367 -0.12 1.23 14.56
C LYS A 367 1.37 1.55 14.77
N PRO A 368 2.24 1.14 13.84
CA PRO A 368 3.66 1.44 13.96
C PRO A 368 3.93 2.94 13.99
N THR A 369 4.89 3.33 14.82
CA THR A 369 5.32 4.73 15.00
C THR A 369 6.67 5.05 14.36
N ASN A 370 7.44 4.02 13.99
CA ASN A 370 8.73 4.19 13.33
C ASN A 370 8.55 4.71 11.89
N GLU A 371 9.20 5.84 11.55
CA GLU A 371 9.04 6.51 10.26
C GLU A 371 9.41 5.63 9.05
N GLU A 372 10.46 4.79 9.17
CA GLU A 372 10.87 3.89 8.09
C GLU A 372 9.84 2.77 7.89
N VAL A 373 9.36 2.17 8.98
CA VAL A 373 8.33 1.14 8.90
C VAL A 373 7.06 1.70 8.29
N ILE A 374 6.64 2.89 8.74
CA ILE A 374 5.49 3.60 8.15
C ILE A 374 5.73 3.78 6.66
N ARG A 375 6.87 4.33 6.24
CA ARG A 375 7.21 4.54 4.82
C ARG A 375 7.12 3.26 3.98
N ASN A 376 7.50 2.11 4.53
CA ASN A 376 7.44 0.83 3.84
C ASN A 376 6.12 0.06 4.07
N LEU A 377 5.13 0.67 4.74
CA LEU A 377 3.79 0.12 4.91
C LEU A 377 2.76 1.03 4.23
N PRO A 378 2.67 1.04 2.88
CA PRO A 378 1.77 1.95 2.18
C PRO A 378 0.29 1.62 2.38
N ILE A 379 -0.06 0.43 2.86
CA ILE A 379 -1.42 -0.02 3.15
C ILE A 379 -1.57 -0.16 4.67
N ARG A 380 -2.06 0.89 5.31
CA ARG A 380 -2.15 0.99 6.77
C ARG A 380 -3.59 1.11 7.27
N HIS A 381 -4.53 1.38 6.38
CA HIS A 381 -5.97 1.36 6.63
C HIS A 381 -6.63 0.21 5.86
N PRO A 382 -6.47 -1.06 6.30
CA PRO A 382 -6.92 -2.20 5.50
C PRO A 382 -8.44 -2.23 5.30
N LEU A 383 -9.23 -1.54 6.14
CA LEU A 383 -10.69 -1.52 6.03
C LEU A 383 -11.21 -1.02 4.67
N ILE A 384 -10.58 0.02 4.10
CA ILE A 384 -10.99 0.57 2.79
C ILE A 384 -10.66 -0.35 1.61
N TRP A 385 -9.92 -1.44 1.85
CA TRP A 385 -9.54 -2.44 0.84
C TRP A 385 -10.34 -3.75 0.95
N MET A 386 -11.17 -3.91 1.99
CA MET A 386 -11.86 -5.17 2.32
C MET A 386 -13.22 -5.34 1.67
#